data_AF-A0A7S2HV49-F1
#
_entry.id   AF-A0A7S2HV49-F1
#
_cell.length_a   1.000
_cell.length_b   1.000
_cell.length_c   1.000
_cell.angle_alpha   90.00
_cell.angle_beta   90.00
_cell.angle_gamma   90.00
#
_symmetry.space_group_name_H-M   'P 1'
#
loop_
_entity.id
_entity.type
_entity.pdbx_description
1 polymer ?
#
loop_
_entity_poly.entity_id
_entity_poly.type
_entity_poly.pdbx_seq_one_letter_code
_entity_poly.pdbx_strand_id
1 'polypeptide(L)'
;VIDPLCTFVFAGIVMFTTLNMLRSNINVLLEGVPDDVDVDRLRAHLLEIKDDTGASIVMNVHDLHVWNIAPGKPLLSAHIHASNAPVALQKAHYVCQKYGIPHATIQINGPNDPCSSKVCCREY
;
A
#
# COMPACT_ATOMS: atom_id res chain seq x y z
N VAL A 1 39.79 7.62 -34.39
CA VAL A 1 39.39 6.47 -33.55
C VAL A 1 38.96 6.84 -32.13
N ILE A 2 39.14 8.09 -31.67
CA ILE A 2 38.67 8.52 -30.33
C ILE A 2 37.15 8.78 -30.33
N ASP A 3 36.62 9.34 -31.41
CA ASP A 3 35.21 9.75 -31.54
C ASP A 3 34.18 8.60 -31.43
N PRO A 4 34.40 7.41 -32.06
CA PRO A 4 33.50 6.28 -31.88
C PRO A 4 33.53 5.72 -30.46
N LEU A 5 34.69 5.71 -29.81
CA LEU A 5 34.84 5.21 -28.44
C LEU A 5 34.07 6.08 -27.45
N CYS A 6 34.20 7.40 -27.57
CA CYS A 6 33.41 8.34 -26.78
C CYS A 6 31.90 8.12 -26.97
N THR A 7 31.45 7.92 -28.22
CA THR A 7 30.04 7.66 -28.53
C THR A 7 29.52 6.38 -27.86
N PHE A 8 30.27 5.28 -27.91
CA PHE A 8 29.86 4.04 -27.23
C PHE A 8 29.82 4.19 -25.71
N VAL A 9 30.77 4.92 -25.12
CA VAL A 9 30.78 5.19 -23.67
C VAL A 9 29.55 6.02 -23.26
N PHE A 10 29.25 7.09 -23.99
CA PHE A 10 28.06 7.90 -23.75
C PHE A 10 26.77 7.10 -23.93
N ALA A 11 26.68 6.28 -24.98
CA ALA A 11 25.53 5.40 -25.21
C ALA A 11 25.34 4.42 -24.05
N GLY A 12 26.42 3.84 -23.52
CA GLY A 12 26.37 2.97 -22.35
C GLY A 12 25.85 3.67 -21.09
N ILE A 13 26.34 4.89 -20.81
CA ILE A 13 25.89 5.70 -19.67
C ILE A 13 24.40 6.02 -19.80
N VAL A 14 23.97 6.50 -20.97
CA VAL A 14 22.55 6.84 -21.23
C VAL A 14 21.66 5.61 -21.14
N MET A 15 22.10 4.47 -21.68
CA MET A 15 21.33 3.24 -21.61
C MET A 15 21.16 2.76 -20.16
N PHE A 16 22.22 2.81 -19.34
CA PHE A 16 22.16 2.45 -17.93
C PHE A 16 21.20 3.35 -17.13
N THR A 17 21.30 4.67 -17.31
CA THR A 17 20.42 5.63 -16.61
C THR A 17 18.95 5.48 -17.05
N THR A 18 18.72 5.28 -18.35
CA THR A 18 17.37 5.09 -18.90
C THR A 18 16.74 3.80 -18.38
N LEU A 19 17.48 2.69 -18.33
CA LEU A 19 16.96 1.41 -17.82
C LEU A 19 16.57 1.50 -16.35
N ASN A 20 17.34 2.22 -15.53
CA ASN A 20 17.02 2.41 -14.12
C ASN A 20 15.71 3.22 -13.94
N MET A 21 15.54 4.31 -14.69
CA MET A 21 14.29 5.10 -14.67
C MET A 21 13.12 4.29 -15.23
N LEU A 22 13.34 3.55 -16.30
CA LEU A 22 12.31 2.71 -16.93
C LEU A 22 11.79 1.65 -15.97
N ARG A 23 12.67 1.01 -15.19
CA ARG A 23 12.27 0.03 -14.17
C ARG A 23 11.35 0.63 -13.10
N SER A 24 11.65 1.84 -12.63
CA SER A 24 10.79 2.56 -11.69
C SER A 24 9.41 2.85 -12.30
N ASN A 25 9.37 3.25 -13.57
CA ASN A 25 8.12 3.55 -14.26
C ASN A 25 7.29 2.28 -14.50
N ILE A 26 7.93 1.16 -14.83
CA ILE A 26 7.27 -0.13 -14.97
C ILE A 26 6.68 -0.58 -13.63
N ASN A 27 7.38 -0.37 -12.51
CA ASN A 27 6.85 -0.70 -11.18
C ASN A 27 5.56 0.07 -10.87
N VAL A 28 5.50 1.36 -11.24
CA VAL A 28 4.27 2.17 -11.12
C VAL A 28 3.17 1.64 -12.04
N LEU A 29 3.49 1.30 -13.30
CA LEU A 29 2.51 0.76 -14.26
C LEU A 29 1.95 -0.61 -13.87
N LEU A 30 2.75 -1.42 -13.17
CA LEU A 30 2.35 -2.72 -12.66
C LEU A 30 1.64 -2.63 -11.30
N GLU A 31 1.33 -1.42 -10.82
CA GLU A 31 0.75 -1.18 -9.49
C GLU A 31 1.58 -1.82 -8.36
N GLY A 32 2.90 -1.88 -8.56
CA GLY A 32 3.83 -2.46 -7.61
C GLY A 32 3.83 -1.71 -6.29
N VAL A 33 4.02 -2.46 -5.21
CA VAL A 33 4.11 -1.92 -3.85
C VAL A 33 5.28 -0.93 -3.78
N PRO A 34 5.09 0.27 -3.20
CA PRO A 34 6.19 1.21 -2.94
C PRO A 34 7.27 0.54 -2.08
N ASP A 35 8.54 0.68 -2.47
CA ASP A 35 9.69 0.08 -1.78
C ASP A 35 9.84 0.51 -0.31
N ASP A 36 9.19 1.61 0.08
CA ASP A 36 9.25 2.23 1.42
C ASP A 36 8.08 1.81 2.34
N VAL A 37 7.16 0.96 1.86
CA VAL A 37 5.99 0.51 2.65
C VAL A 37 6.05 -0.99 2.89
N ASP A 38 6.16 -1.37 4.16
CA ASP A 38 6.00 -2.74 4.63
C ASP A 38 4.50 -3.02 4.86
N VAL A 39 3.88 -3.74 3.91
CA VAL A 39 2.44 -4.05 3.92
C VAL A 39 2.06 -4.94 5.11
N ASP A 40 2.91 -5.90 5.48
CA ASP A 40 2.66 -6.79 6.62
C ASP A 40 2.66 -6.01 7.93
N ARG A 41 3.61 -5.09 8.09
CA ARG A 41 3.69 -4.21 9.25
C ARG A 41 2.52 -3.23 9.32
N LEU A 42 2.10 -2.68 8.18
CA LEU A 42 0.91 -1.84 8.08
C LEU A 42 -0.34 -2.63 8.49
N ARG A 43 -0.50 -3.86 8.01
CA ARG A 43 -1.60 -4.76 8.37
C ARG A 43 -1.63 -5.01 9.88
N ALA A 44 -0.49 -5.34 10.48
CA ALA A 44 -0.38 -5.56 11.92
C ALA A 44 -0.80 -4.32 12.72
N HIS A 45 -0.32 -3.13 12.32
CA HIS A 45 -0.70 -1.88 12.99
C HIS A 45 -2.19 -1.54 12.84
N LEU A 46 -2.82 -1.88 11.71
CA LEU A 46 -4.26 -1.71 11.53
C LEU A 46 -5.07 -2.67 12.42
N LEU A 47 -4.59 -3.90 12.64
CA LEU A 47 -5.21 -4.85 13.56
C LEU A 47 -5.08 -4.44 15.04
N GLU A 48 -4.02 -3.70 15.38
CA GLU A 48 -3.78 -3.19 16.74
C GLU A 48 -4.62 -1.95 17.13
N ILE A 49 -5.51 -1.48 16.24
CA ILE A 49 -6.37 -0.33 16.51
C ILE A 49 -7.36 -0.66 17.65
N LYS A 50 -7.22 0.10 18.74
CA LYS A 50 -8.06 0.03 19.95
C LYS A 50 -9.01 1.20 20.05
N ASP A 51 -10.13 1.04 20.76
CA ASP A 51 -11.02 2.14 21.13
C ASP A 51 -10.48 2.91 22.34
N ASP A 52 -11.25 3.90 22.77
CA ASP A 52 -10.92 4.75 23.91
C ASP A 52 -11.11 4.02 25.25
N THR A 53 -11.70 2.81 25.24
CA THR A 53 -11.78 1.89 26.38
C THR A 53 -10.62 0.88 26.41
N GLY A 54 -9.77 0.87 25.38
CA GLY A 54 -8.64 -0.05 25.23
C GLY A 54 -9.00 -1.40 24.61
N ALA A 55 -10.25 -1.59 24.18
CA ALA A 55 -10.71 -2.81 23.52
C ALA A 55 -10.30 -2.83 22.03
N SER A 56 -9.96 -4.01 21.52
CA SER A 56 -9.66 -4.19 20.08
C SER A 56 -10.93 -3.98 19.26
N ILE A 57 -10.94 -2.99 18.38
CA ILE A 57 -12.11 -2.69 17.51
C ILE A 57 -12.02 -3.49 16.22
N VAL A 58 -10.80 -3.57 15.66
CA VAL A 58 -10.55 -4.22 14.40
C VAL A 58 -10.44 -5.72 14.64
N MET A 59 -11.31 -6.47 13.98
CA MET A 59 -11.33 -7.92 14.01
C MET A 59 -10.53 -8.51 12.87
N ASN A 60 -10.54 -7.86 11.71
CA ASN A 60 -9.80 -8.32 10.55
C ASN A 60 -9.50 -7.20 9.54
N VAL A 61 -8.46 -7.39 8.75
CA VAL A 61 -8.08 -6.54 7.63
C VAL A 61 -7.79 -7.45 6.43
N HIS A 62 -8.49 -7.17 5.33
CA HIS A 62 -8.42 -7.91 4.08
C HIS A 62 -8.29 -6.96 2.89
N ASP A 63 -7.93 -7.54 1.74
CA ASP A 63 -7.86 -6.83 0.47
C ASP A 63 -6.98 -5.57 0.57
N LEU A 64 -5.96 -5.64 1.43
CA LEU A 64 -5.03 -4.55 1.68
C LEU A 64 -4.08 -4.44 0.50
N HIS A 65 -4.38 -3.48 -0.36
CA HIS A 65 -3.60 -3.18 -1.54
C HIS A 65 -2.94 -1.83 -1.38
N VAL A 66 -1.64 -1.79 -1.65
CA VAL A 66 -0.84 -0.56 -1.66
C VAL A 66 -0.12 -0.48 -2.99
N TRP A 67 -0.29 0.64 -3.68
CA TRP A 67 0.31 0.86 -4.99
C TRP A 67 0.72 2.33 -5.14
N ASN A 68 1.51 2.63 -6.17
CA ASN A 68 1.85 3.99 -6.54
C ASN A 68 1.10 4.41 -7.80
N ILE A 69 0.47 5.59 -7.79
CA ILE A 69 -0.07 6.19 -9.03
C ILE A 69 0.98 7.01 -9.78
N ALA A 70 1.99 7.49 -9.06
CA ALA A 70 3.15 8.20 -9.59
C ALA A 70 4.32 8.05 -8.59
N PRO A 71 5.57 8.34 -9.01
CA PRO A 71 6.70 8.37 -8.09
C PRO A 71 6.42 9.26 -6.88
N GLY A 72 6.52 8.70 -5.67
CA GLY A 72 6.25 9.39 -4.41
C GLY A 72 4.77 9.68 -4.11
N LYS A 73 3.82 9.07 -4.85
CA LYS A 73 2.38 9.17 -4.59
C LYS A 73 1.78 7.79 -4.29
N PRO A 74 1.96 7.27 -3.06
CA PRO A 74 1.36 6.02 -2.64
C PRO A 74 -0.15 6.18 -2.41
N LEU A 75 -0.89 5.15 -2.79
CA LEU A 75 -2.32 4.96 -2.59
C LEU A 75 -2.56 3.63 -1.88
N LEU A 76 -3.68 3.56 -1.16
CA LEU A 76 -4.09 2.35 -0.47
C LEU A 76 -5.58 2.10 -0.63
N SER A 77 -5.95 0.83 -0.78
CA SER A 77 -7.30 0.33 -0.58
C SER A 77 -7.28 -0.79 0.46
N ALA A 78 -8.26 -0.81 1.36
CA ALA A 78 -8.38 -1.87 2.35
C ALA A 78 -9.82 -2.08 2.80
N HIS A 79 -10.15 -3.32 3.12
CA HIS A 79 -11.40 -3.70 3.76
C HIS A 79 -11.13 -4.07 5.22
N ILE A 80 -11.76 -3.35 6.15
CA ILE A 80 -11.57 -3.52 7.59
C ILE A 80 -12.87 -4.02 8.20
N HIS A 81 -12.80 -5.10 8.97
CA HIS A 81 -13.90 -5.58 9.77
C HIS A 81 -13.78 -5.03 11.18
N ALA A 82 -14.75 -4.23 11.62
CA ALA A 82 -14.68 -3.51 12.88
C ALA A 82 -16.02 -3.51 13.62
N SER A 83 -15.98 -3.59 14.95
CA SER A 83 -17.17 -3.50 15.79
C SER A 83 -17.77 -2.08 15.81
N ASN A 84 -16.93 -1.06 15.65
CA ASN A 84 -17.31 0.34 15.61
C ASN A 84 -16.69 1.03 14.39
N ALA A 85 -17.50 1.21 13.33
CA ALA A 85 -17.04 1.73 12.05
C ALA A 85 -16.45 3.16 12.10
N PRO A 86 -17.11 4.19 12.66
CA PRO A 86 -16.57 5.55 12.63
C PRO A 86 -15.23 5.68 13.37
N VAL A 87 -15.06 5.02 14.51
CA VAL A 87 -13.80 5.07 15.27
C VAL A 87 -12.68 4.32 14.53
N ALA A 88 -12.98 3.14 13.99
CA ALA A 88 -12.02 2.38 13.20
C ALA A 88 -11.57 3.16 11.96
N LEU A 89 -12.49 3.83 11.25
CA LEU A 89 -12.16 4.62 10.06
C LEU A 89 -11.18 5.74 10.38
N GLN A 90 -11.48 6.50 11.43
CA GLN A 90 -10.65 7.63 11.83
C GLN A 90 -9.24 7.19 12.23
N LYS A 91 -9.14 6.14 13.06
CA LYS A 91 -7.84 5.61 13.51
C LYS A 91 -7.07 4.95 12.37
N ALA A 92 -7.75 4.25 11.46
CA ALA A 92 -7.10 3.64 10.29
C ALA A 92 -6.54 4.69 9.33
N HIS A 93 -7.27 5.78 9.07
CA HIS A 93 -6.73 6.91 8.29
C HIS A 93 -5.50 7.54 8.95
N TYR A 94 -5.52 7.71 10.27
CA TYR A 94 -4.36 8.22 11.01
C TYR A 94 -3.13 7.30 10.87
N VAL A 95 -3.33 5.99 10.97
CA VAL A 95 -2.26 5.01 10.74
C VAL A 95 -1.73 5.12 9.31
N CYS A 96 -2.59 5.14 8.30
CA CYS A 96 -2.17 5.27 6.90
C CYS A 96 -1.34 6.54 6.65
N GLN A 97 -1.74 7.68 7.21
CA GLN A 97 -0.98 8.93 7.12
C GLN A 97 0.42 8.81 7.75
N LYS A 98 0.53 8.11 8.88
CA LYS A 98 1.81 7.86 9.55
C LYS A 98 2.75 6.99 8.72
N TYR A 99 2.19 6.10 7.90
CA TYR A 99 2.93 5.28 6.93
C TYR A 99 3.23 6.01 5.61
N GLY A 100 3.00 7.33 5.54
CA GLY A 100 3.28 8.12 4.34
C GLY A 100 2.25 7.94 3.22
N ILE A 101 1.07 7.40 3.52
CA ILE A 101 -0.02 7.19 2.56
C ILE A 101 -1.09 8.27 2.75
N PRO A 102 -1.05 9.36 1.97
CA PRO A 102 -1.98 10.48 2.15
C PRO A 102 -3.39 10.18 1.63
N HIS A 103 -3.52 9.24 0.70
CA HIS A 103 -4.79 8.89 0.05
C HIS A 103 -5.06 7.40 0.24
N ALA A 104 -6.03 7.10 1.09
CA ALA A 104 -6.46 5.75 1.42
C ALA A 104 -7.98 5.65 1.25
N THR A 105 -8.44 4.63 0.55
CA THR A 105 -9.86 4.26 0.46
C THR A 105 -10.08 3.08 1.39
N ILE A 106 -10.87 3.27 2.45
CA ILE A 106 -11.08 2.24 3.47
C ILE A 106 -12.56 1.92 3.52
N GLN A 107 -12.91 0.68 3.22
CA GLN A 107 -14.26 0.16 3.44
C GLN A 107 -14.33 -0.49 4.81
N ILE A 108 -15.40 -0.22 5.56
CA ILE A 108 -15.62 -0.85 6.86
C ILE A 108 -16.87 -1.71 6.84
N ASN A 109 -16.69 -2.95 7.23
CA ASN A 109 -17.73 -3.95 7.36
C ASN A 109 -18.06 -4.16 8.84
N GLY A 110 -19.35 -4.19 9.16
CA GLY A 110 -19.83 -4.40 10.52
C GLY A 110 -19.86 -5.89 10.89
N PRO A 111 -19.99 -6.25 12.19
CA PRO A 111 -19.92 -7.64 12.67
C PRO A 111 -20.94 -8.60 12.05
N ASN A 112 -22.05 -8.08 11.52
CA ASN A 112 -23.12 -8.87 10.89
C ASN A 112 -23.03 -8.92 9.35
N ASP A 113 -21.96 -8.41 8.73
CA ASP A 113 -21.80 -8.51 7.29
C ASP A 113 -21.55 -9.96 6.84
N PRO A 114 -22.15 -10.44 5.72
CA PRO A 114 -21.93 -11.78 5.21
C PRO A 114 -20.48 -12.06 4.76
N CYS A 115 -19.69 -11.01 4.50
CA CYS A 115 -18.23 -11.08 4.35
C CYS A 115 -17.47 -11.46 5.64
N SER A 116 -18.17 -11.64 6.76
CA SER A 116 -17.65 -12.28 8.00
C SER A 116 -17.53 -13.80 7.87
N SER A 117 -18.21 -14.41 6.89
CA SER A 117 -18.11 -15.85 6.68
C SER A 117 -16.72 -16.21 6.15
N LYS A 118 -16.07 -17.17 6.82
CA LYS A 118 -14.73 -17.70 6.48
C LYS A 118 -14.57 -18.18 5.03
N VAL A 119 -15.66 -18.25 4.27
CA VAL A 119 -15.70 -18.60 2.84
C VAL A 119 -15.22 -17.45 1.96
N CYS A 120 -15.51 -16.20 2.33
CA CYS A 120 -15.00 -15.01 1.63
C CYS A 120 -13.60 -14.60 2.14
N CYS A 121 -13.28 -14.94 3.40
CA CYS A 121 -11.98 -14.65 4.03
C CYS A 121 -10.83 -15.60 3.61
N ARG A 122 -11.03 -16.42 2.57
CA ARG A 122 -10.07 -17.46 2.15
C ARG A 122 -9.64 -17.29 0.70
N GLU A 123 -9.34 -16.08 0.26
CA GLU A 123 -8.45 -15.87 -0.88
C GLU A 123 -7.52 -14.70 -0.56
N TYR A 124 -6.22 -14.95 -0.77
CA TYR A 124 -5.00 -14.18 -0.42
C TYR A 124 -4.50 -14.32 1.04
#